data_AF-A0A0J9E3P8-F1
#
_entry.id   AF-A0A0J9E3P8-F1
#
_cell.length_a   1.000
_cell.length_b   1.000
_cell.length_c   1.000
_cell.angle_alpha   90.00
_cell.angle_beta   90.00
_cell.angle_gamma   90.00
#
_symmetry.space_group_name_H-M   'P 1'
#
loop_
_entity.id
_entity.type
_entity.pdbx_description
1 polymer ?
#
loop_
_entity_poly.entity_id
_entity_poly.type
_entity_poly.pdbx_seq_one_letter_code
_entity_poly.pdbx_strand_id
1 'polypeptide(L)'
;MGLVFDSAPARADGHAFKISFQNDCWQSVQVALNYRHLDGDWGVRGWYDIPPGETCFLAESKNRIYYYHAQSDGTDWSGKDRFYKVRNKPVSYGFREVRIDRETYGEWTSRLTCDDALPYKIRIANNCGSDLNVALRYVDPDSDEWRTRGYFVFSPGERGSITSTRNSIIYLHGGRGDKYYVGPDMREYRVRGNDEKFFRVDMKDEGPTQTFKC
;
A
#
# COMPACT_ATOMS: atom_id res chain seq x y z
N MET A 1 43.54 -19.06 1.46
CA MET A 1 42.38 -19.07 0.54
C MET A 1 41.35 -18.10 1.11
N GLY A 2 41.47 -16.83 0.75
CA GLY A 2 40.62 -15.75 1.28
C GLY A 2 39.61 -15.33 0.21
N LEU A 3 38.33 -15.31 0.57
CA LEU A 3 37.25 -14.84 -0.28
C LEU A 3 37.29 -13.30 -0.32
N VAL A 4 37.58 -12.75 -1.50
CA VAL A 4 37.45 -11.33 -1.77
C VAL A 4 35.96 -11.06 -2.00
N PHE A 5 35.32 -10.37 -1.06
CA PHE A 5 34.04 -9.71 -1.33
C PHE A 5 34.36 -8.48 -2.17
N ASP A 6 34.05 -8.57 -3.46
CA ASP A 6 34.18 -7.44 -4.38
C ASP A 6 33.17 -6.37 -3.96
N SER A 7 33.67 -5.33 -3.30
CA SER A 7 32.90 -4.14 -2.95
C SER A 7 32.48 -3.43 -4.23
N ALA A 8 31.18 -3.32 -4.47
CA ALA A 8 30.63 -2.49 -5.54
C ALA A 8 31.17 -1.05 -5.42
N PRO A 9 31.57 -0.39 -6.53
CA PRO A 9 32.04 0.98 -6.44
C PRO A 9 30.87 1.90 -6.08
N ALA A 10 31.03 2.63 -4.98
CA ALA A 10 30.20 3.77 -4.66
C ALA A 10 30.50 4.92 -5.63
N ARG A 11 29.50 5.35 -6.41
CA ARG A 11 29.35 6.76 -6.79
C ARG A 11 27.91 7.07 -7.25
N ALA A 12 27.12 7.66 -6.35
CA ALA A 12 25.87 8.32 -6.70
C ALA A 12 26.19 9.67 -7.36
N ASP A 13 26.69 9.64 -8.59
CA ASP A 13 26.76 10.85 -9.40
C ASP A 13 25.33 11.20 -9.80
N GLY A 14 24.91 12.47 -9.64
CA GLY A 14 23.56 12.98 -9.93
C GLY A 14 23.14 12.93 -11.41
N HIS A 15 23.65 11.95 -12.16
CA HIS A 15 23.51 11.75 -13.60
C HIS A 15 22.70 10.49 -13.94
N ALA A 16 21.75 10.09 -13.09
CA ALA A 16 20.84 8.98 -13.35
C ALA A 16 19.43 9.24 -12.82
N PHE A 17 18.44 8.62 -13.45
CA PHE A 17 17.10 8.49 -12.93
C PHE A 17 17.09 7.37 -11.90
N LYS A 18 16.63 7.68 -10.68
CA LYS A 18 16.37 6.70 -9.63
C LYS A 18 14.91 6.29 -9.74
N ILE A 19 14.68 5.03 -10.14
CA ILE A 19 13.36 4.47 -10.39
C ILE A 19 12.88 3.80 -9.11
N SER A 20 11.80 4.35 -8.56
CA SER A 20 11.10 3.83 -7.39
C SER A 20 9.65 3.49 -7.73
N PHE A 21 9.06 2.63 -6.92
CA PHE A 21 7.64 2.29 -6.99
C PHE A 21 7.02 2.49 -5.62
N GLN A 22 5.91 3.23 -5.58
CA GLN A 22 5.05 3.37 -4.40
C GLN A 22 3.87 2.43 -4.58
N ASN A 23 3.67 1.56 -3.60
CA ASN A 23 2.50 0.70 -3.54
C ASN A 23 1.38 1.44 -2.78
N ASP A 24 0.46 2.04 -3.53
CA ASP A 24 -0.75 2.67 -2.99
C ASP A 24 -1.91 1.65 -2.84
N CYS A 25 -1.66 0.36 -3.12
CA CYS A 25 -2.58 -0.72 -2.83
C CYS A 25 -2.50 -1.17 -1.37
N TRP A 26 -3.55 -1.87 -0.97
CA TRP A 26 -3.68 -2.48 0.34
C TRP A 26 -3.02 -3.86 0.48
N GLN A 27 -2.69 -4.49 -0.65
CA GLN A 27 -1.95 -5.75 -0.71
C GLN A 27 -0.50 -5.49 -1.08
N SER A 28 0.37 -6.44 -0.76
CA SER A 28 1.72 -6.44 -1.34
C SER A 28 1.64 -6.56 -2.86
N VAL A 29 2.45 -5.78 -3.55
CA VAL A 29 2.56 -5.81 -5.01
C VAL A 29 3.95 -6.33 -5.39
N GLN A 30 3.99 -7.27 -6.34
CA GLN A 30 5.24 -7.74 -6.93
C GLN A 30 5.52 -6.96 -8.20
N VAL A 31 6.72 -6.39 -8.34
CA VAL A 31 7.13 -5.64 -9.53
C VAL A 31 8.31 -6.33 -10.20
N ALA A 32 8.24 -6.54 -11.52
CA ALA A 32 9.38 -6.87 -12.36
C ALA A 32 9.72 -5.66 -13.24
N LEU A 33 11.01 -5.36 -13.39
CA LEU A 33 11.49 -4.15 -14.06
C LEU A 33 12.47 -4.49 -15.17
N ASN A 34 12.23 -4.00 -16.38
CA ASN A 34 13.18 -4.01 -17.47
C ASN A 34 13.61 -2.58 -17.80
N TYR A 35 14.89 -2.29 -17.63
CA TYR A 35 15.44 -0.95 -17.80
C TYR A 35 16.82 -1.02 -18.43
N ARG A 36 17.30 0.13 -18.92
CA ARG A 36 18.65 0.27 -19.43
C ARG A 36 19.61 0.57 -18.28
N HIS A 37 20.50 -0.37 -17.98
CA HIS A 37 21.55 -0.25 -16.99
C HIS A 37 22.51 0.93 -17.31
N LEU A 38 23.34 1.32 -16.33
CA LEU A 38 24.24 2.48 -16.45
C LEU A 38 25.36 2.28 -17.49
N ASP A 39 25.69 1.02 -17.79
CA ASP A 39 26.61 0.59 -18.87
C ASP A 39 25.98 0.68 -20.27
N GLY A 40 24.67 0.86 -20.36
CA GLY A 40 23.93 0.99 -21.61
C GLY A 40 23.23 -0.28 -22.09
N ASP A 41 23.31 -1.40 -21.35
CA ASP A 41 22.61 -2.63 -21.71
C ASP A 41 21.20 -2.69 -21.11
N TRP A 42 20.28 -3.36 -21.81
CA TRP A 42 18.93 -3.61 -21.30
C TRP A 42 18.88 -4.92 -20.52
N GLY A 43 18.24 -4.92 -19.36
CA GLY A 43 18.07 -6.13 -18.57
C GLY A 43 16.82 -6.14 -17.71
N VAL A 44 16.21 -7.32 -17.62
CA VAL A 44 15.06 -7.62 -16.77
C VAL A 44 15.56 -8.02 -15.38
N ARG A 45 15.14 -7.28 -14.35
CA ARG A 45 15.30 -7.66 -12.95
C ARG A 45 14.07 -8.41 -12.45
N GLY A 46 14.30 -9.25 -11.45
CA GLY A 46 13.31 -10.16 -10.88
C GLY A 46 12.16 -9.45 -10.18
N TRP A 47 11.35 -10.24 -9.49
CA TRP A 47 10.23 -9.75 -8.71
C TRP A 47 10.72 -9.09 -7.42
N TYR A 48 10.25 -7.87 -7.18
CA TYR A 48 10.42 -7.11 -5.96
C TYR A 48 9.08 -7.02 -5.24
N ASP A 49 9.01 -7.50 -4.00
CA ASP A 49 7.83 -7.36 -3.15
C ASP A 49 7.81 -5.97 -2.52
N ILE A 50 6.73 -5.21 -2.75
CA ILE A 50 6.52 -3.89 -2.18
C ILE A 50 5.31 -3.98 -1.23
N PRO A 51 5.50 -3.86 0.10
CA PRO A 51 4.38 -3.90 1.04
C PRO A 51 3.38 -2.75 0.83
N PRO A 52 2.15 -2.89 1.34
CA PRO A 52 1.14 -1.83 1.29
C PRO A 52 1.64 -0.51 1.87
N GLY A 53 1.47 0.59 1.15
CA GLY A 53 1.85 1.94 1.59
C GLY A 53 3.34 2.26 1.50
N GLU A 54 4.20 1.31 1.10
CA GLU A 54 5.65 1.51 1.05
C GLU A 54 6.14 1.98 -0.32
N THR A 55 7.25 2.74 -0.32
CA THR A 55 8.05 3.02 -1.52
C THR A 55 9.27 2.11 -1.55
N CYS A 56 9.52 1.45 -2.69
CA CYS A 56 10.73 0.68 -2.92
C CYS A 56 11.54 1.28 -4.08
N PHE A 57 12.83 1.56 -3.84
CA PHE A 57 13.79 1.91 -4.88
C PHE A 57 14.27 0.64 -5.58
N LEU A 58 14.17 0.59 -6.92
CA LEU A 58 14.45 -0.62 -7.69
C LEU A 58 15.69 -0.53 -8.58
N ALA A 59 15.99 0.65 -9.13
CA ALA A 59 17.05 0.79 -10.13
C ALA A 59 17.53 2.23 -10.35
N GLU A 60 18.73 2.36 -10.92
CA GLU A 60 19.20 3.59 -11.58
C GLU A 60 19.33 3.38 -13.09
N SER A 61 18.97 4.39 -13.88
CA SER A 61 19.03 4.35 -15.34
C SER A 61 19.42 5.72 -15.90
N LYS A 62 20.25 5.76 -16.95
CA LYS A 62 20.46 7.00 -17.74
C LYS A 62 19.36 7.22 -18.77
N ASN A 63 18.54 6.20 -19.04
CA ASN A 63 17.44 6.24 -19.99
C ASN A 63 16.14 6.67 -19.29
N ARG A 64 15.37 7.52 -19.97
CA ARG A 64 14.04 8.00 -19.53
C ARG A 64 12.94 6.97 -19.73
N ILE A 65 13.20 5.90 -20.48
CA ILE A 65 12.25 4.83 -20.74
C ILE A 65 12.64 3.60 -19.93
N TYR A 66 11.66 3.05 -19.23
CA TYR A 66 11.72 1.71 -18.66
C TYR A 66 10.40 0.99 -18.86
N TYR A 67 10.42 -0.31 -18.65
CA TYR A 67 9.26 -1.18 -18.76
C TYR A 67 9.06 -1.88 -17.44
N TYR A 68 7.81 -2.02 -16.99
CA TYR A 68 7.52 -2.80 -15.78
C TYR A 68 6.31 -3.69 -15.97
N HIS A 69 6.28 -4.78 -15.23
CA HIS A 69 5.08 -5.56 -15.01
C HIS A 69 4.87 -5.65 -13.50
N ALA A 70 3.65 -5.44 -13.04
CA ALA A 70 3.34 -5.62 -11.62
C ALA A 70 2.10 -6.48 -11.44
N GLN A 71 2.01 -7.17 -10.30
CA GLN A 71 0.88 -8.02 -9.97
C GLN A 71 0.65 -8.05 -8.45
N SER A 72 -0.62 -8.15 -8.06
CA SER A 72 -1.06 -8.51 -6.71
C SER A 72 -2.19 -9.54 -6.80
N ASP A 73 -2.78 -9.91 -5.66
CA ASP A 73 -3.91 -10.85 -5.66
C ASP A 73 -5.17 -10.17 -6.22
N GLY A 74 -5.45 -10.44 -7.50
CA GLY A 74 -6.61 -9.91 -8.22
C GLY A 74 -6.38 -8.61 -8.98
N THR A 75 -5.15 -8.08 -9.05
CA THR A 75 -4.82 -6.91 -9.89
C THR A 75 -3.52 -7.14 -10.65
N ASP A 76 -3.50 -6.72 -11.92
CA ASP A 76 -2.37 -6.87 -12.84
C ASP A 76 -2.13 -5.53 -13.55
N TRP A 77 -0.89 -5.05 -13.50
CA TRP A 77 -0.42 -3.90 -14.27
C TRP A 77 0.51 -4.37 -15.39
N SER A 78 -0.09 -4.82 -16.49
CA SER A 78 0.61 -5.31 -17.68
C SER A 78 0.50 -4.38 -18.88
N GLY A 79 1.51 -4.45 -19.75
CA GLY A 79 1.46 -3.87 -21.09
C GLY A 79 1.18 -4.94 -22.14
N LYS A 80 0.71 -4.53 -23.31
CA LYS A 80 0.29 -5.44 -24.39
C LYS A 80 1.30 -5.57 -25.53
N ASP A 81 2.33 -4.72 -25.56
CA ASP A 81 3.21 -4.58 -26.73
C ASP A 81 4.61 -5.17 -26.51
N ARG A 82 5.07 -5.24 -25.26
CA ARG A 82 6.42 -5.70 -24.92
C ARG A 82 6.35 -6.86 -23.95
N PHE A 83 6.90 -8.00 -24.36
CA PHE A 83 6.90 -9.21 -23.55
C PHE A 83 8.32 -9.61 -23.17
N TYR A 84 8.57 -9.80 -21.87
CA TYR A 84 9.87 -10.19 -21.37
C TYR A 84 9.77 -11.41 -20.45
N LYS A 85 10.79 -12.27 -20.48
CA LYS A 85 10.94 -13.34 -19.50
C LYS A 85 11.57 -12.78 -18.24
N VAL A 86 10.91 -12.99 -17.11
CA VAL A 86 11.51 -12.76 -15.79
C VAL A 86 12.33 -14.01 -15.43
N ARG A 87 13.54 -13.82 -14.90
CA ARG A 87 14.49 -14.90 -14.62
C ARG A 87 13.81 -16.07 -13.88
N ASN A 88 14.09 -17.30 -14.34
CA ASN A 88 13.54 -18.55 -13.80
C ASN A 88 12.01 -18.72 -13.91
N LYS A 89 11.33 -17.94 -14.76
CA LYS A 89 9.93 -18.17 -15.13
C LYS A 89 9.83 -18.74 -16.55
N PRO A 90 8.94 -19.74 -16.78
CA PRO A 90 8.81 -20.37 -18.09
C PRO A 90 8.03 -19.49 -19.10
N VAL A 91 7.27 -18.52 -18.61
CA VAL A 91 6.41 -17.64 -19.40
C VAL A 91 6.98 -16.23 -19.53
N SER A 92 6.59 -15.55 -20.61
CA SER A 92 6.83 -14.12 -20.77
C SER A 92 5.65 -13.33 -20.19
N TYR A 93 5.94 -12.18 -19.61
CA TYR A 93 4.95 -11.26 -19.07
C TYR A 93 4.88 -10.02 -19.93
N GLY A 94 3.70 -9.41 -20.04
CA GLY A 94 3.50 -8.16 -20.74
C GLY A 94 3.90 -6.97 -19.86
N PHE A 95 4.90 -6.18 -20.28
CA PHE A 95 5.40 -5.04 -19.53
C PHE A 95 4.83 -3.73 -20.10
N ARG A 96 4.36 -2.86 -19.21
CA ARG A 96 3.93 -1.50 -19.50
C ARG A 96 5.15 -0.59 -19.67
N GLU A 97 5.14 0.22 -20.71
CA GLU A 97 6.14 1.27 -20.92
C GLU A 97 5.86 2.46 -20.01
N VAL A 98 6.91 3.00 -19.39
CA VAL A 98 6.88 4.28 -18.70
C VAL A 98 7.96 5.17 -19.28
N ARG A 99 7.56 6.41 -19.58
CA ARG A 99 8.47 7.49 -19.97
C ARG A 99 8.51 8.51 -18.84
N ILE A 100 9.70 8.70 -18.29
CA ILE A 100 9.96 9.74 -17.29
C ILE A 100 9.84 11.10 -17.99
N ASP A 101 8.78 11.83 -17.65
CA ASP A 101 8.44 13.12 -18.27
C ASP A 101 9.17 14.29 -17.60
N ARG A 102 10.50 14.21 -17.59
CA ARG A 102 11.35 15.34 -17.24
C ARG A 102 12.73 15.22 -17.85
N GLU A 103 13.40 16.36 -17.95
CA GLU A 103 14.69 16.41 -18.60
C GLU A 103 15.87 16.10 -17.69
N THR A 104 15.72 16.40 -16.40
CA THR A 104 16.77 16.30 -15.39
C THR A 104 16.75 14.96 -14.67
N TYR A 105 17.93 14.46 -14.38
CA TYR A 105 18.14 13.28 -13.54
C TYR A 105 17.64 13.51 -12.10
N GLY A 106 17.39 12.43 -11.37
CA GLY A 106 16.84 12.46 -10.01
C GLY A 106 15.86 11.33 -9.72
N GLU A 107 15.06 11.49 -8.66
CA GLU A 107 14.08 10.50 -8.21
C GLU A 107 12.78 10.53 -9.00
N TRP A 108 12.34 9.37 -9.46
CA TRP A 108 11.07 9.17 -10.16
C TRP A 108 10.33 8.00 -9.52
N THR A 109 9.07 8.24 -9.16
CA THR A 109 8.24 7.23 -8.49
C THR A 109 7.02 6.92 -9.33
N SER A 110 6.91 5.67 -9.80
CA SER A 110 5.66 5.14 -10.32
C SER A 110 4.74 4.74 -9.17
N ARG A 111 3.47 5.12 -9.26
CA ARG A 111 2.44 4.70 -8.29
C ARG A 111 1.65 3.51 -8.83
N LEU A 112 1.45 2.52 -7.98
CA LEU A 112 0.61 1.35 -8.26
C LEU A 112 -0.66 1.49 -7.45
N THR A 113 -1.78 1.74 -8.15
CA THR A 113 -3.11 1.89 -7.56
C THR A 113 -3.96 0.68 -7.89
N CYS A 114 -4.72 0.21 -6.90
CA CYS A 114 -5.70 -0.84 -7.05
C CYS A 114 -7.08 -0.19 -7.25
N ASP A 115 -7.25 0.53 -8.35
CA ASP A 115 -8.49 1.28 -8.63
C ASP A 115 -9.71 0.36 -8.85
N ASP A 116 -9.46 -0.92 -9.16
CA ASP A 116 -10.47 -1.97 -9.28
C ASP A 116 -10.75 -2.74 -7.98
N ALA A 117 -9.99 -2.46 -6.90
CA ALA A 117 -10.33 -3.01 -5.58
C ALA A 117 -11.52 -2.23 -5.02
N LEU A 118 -12.67 -2.90 -4.88
CA LEU A 118 -13.83 -2.33 -4.21
C LEU A 118 -13.40 -1.75 -2.85
N PRO A 119 -13.80 -0.52 -2.51
CA PRO A 119 -13.35 0.11 -1.28
C PRO A 119 -13.79 -0.75 -0.09
N TYR A 120 -12.91 -0.93 0.88
CA TYR A 120 -13.17 -1.74 2.07
C TYR A 120 -14.40 -1.24 2.78
N LYS A 121 -15.38 -2.11 3.00
CA LYS A 121 -16.54 -1.77 3.83
C LYS A 121 -16.17 -1.94 5.29
N ILE A 122 -16.22 -0.84 6.04
CA ILE A 122 -15.93 -0.83 7.46
C ILE A 122 -17.19 -1.26 8.20
N ARG A 123 -17.17 -2.50 8.70
CA ARG A 123 -18.30 -3.12 9.40
C ARG A 123 -18.01 -3.19 10.90
N ILE A 124 -19.01 -2.84 11.70
CA ILE A 124 -18.95 -2.87 13.16
C ILE A 124 -19.97 -3.88 13.67
N ALA A 125 -19.62 -4.61 14.73
CA ALA A 125 -20.53 -5.40 15.54
C ALA A 125 -20.42 -4.99 17.01
N ASN A 126 -21.54 -4.61 17.61
CA ASN A 126 -21.64 -4.34 19.04
C ASN A 126 -22.05 -5.60 19.80
N ASN A 127 -21.11 -6.29 20.44
CA ASN A 127 -21.40 -7.43 21.31
C ASN A 127 -21.50 -7.04 22.80
N CYS A 128 -21.63 -5.75 23.09
CA CYS A 128 -21.77 -5.25 24.44
C CYS A 128 -23.24 -5.32 24.89
N GLY A 129 -23.46 -5.42 26.21
CA GLY A 129 -24.79 -5.34 26.80
C GLY A 129 -25.41 -3.92 26.82
N SER A 130 -24.78 -2.95 26.15
CA SER A 130 -25.25 -1.57 26.05
C SER A 130 -24.86 -0.92 24.73
N ASP A 131 -25.43 0.26 24.45
CA ASP A 131 -25.07 1.06 23.28
C ASP A 131 -23.57 1.36 23.23
N LEU A 132 -23.04 1.34 22.01
CA LEU A 132 -21.65 1.59 21.67
C LEU A 132 -21.58 2.81 20.75
N ASN A 133 -20.79 3.82 21.12
CA ASN A 133 -20.45 4.93 20.23
C ASN A 133 -19.15 4.60 19.51
N VAL A 134 -19.16 4.70 18.18
CA VAL A 134 -17.98 4.47 17.36
C VAL A 134 -17.59 5.76 16.63
N ALA A 135 -16.31 6.11 16.73
CA ALA A 135 -15.66 7.06 15.84
C ALA A 135 -14.60 6.35 14.99
N LEU A 136 -14.44 6.85 13.78
CA LEU A 136 -13.62 6.28 12.72
C LEU A 136 -12.75 7.39 12.13
N ARG A 137 -11.45 7.13 12.05
CA ARG A 137 -10.50 7.91 11.28
C ARG A 137 -9.95 7.07 10.14
N TYR A 138 -10.11 7.56 8.92
CA TYR A 138 -9.86 6.84 7.68
C TYR A 138 -9.36 7.80 6.60
N VAL A 139 -8.76 7.28 5.53
CA VAL A 139 -8.47 8.08 4.33
C VAL A 139 -9.71 8.06 3.43
N ASP A 140 -10.20 9.25 3.11
CA ASP A 140 -11.38 9.42 2.28
C ASP A 140 -11.08 8.97 0.83
N PRO A 141 -11.89 8.05 0.26
CA PRO A 141 -11.62 7.47 -1.05
C PRO A 141 -11.67 8.48 -2.20
N ASP A 142 -12.30 9.65 -2.01
CA ASP A 142 -12.47 10.68 -3.05
C ASP A 142 -11.42 11.80 -2.96
N SER A 143 -10.62 11.87 -1.88
CA SER A 143 -9.71 13.02 -1.65
C SER A 143 -8.33 12.68 -1.10
N ASP A 144 -8.01 11.42 -0.80
CA ASP A 144 -6.75 10.98 -0.18
C ASP A 144 -6.41 11.66 1.17
N GLU A 145 -7.34 12.42 1.74
CA GLU A 145 -7.18 13.09 3.03
C GLU A 145 -7.64 12.22 4.19
N TRP A 146 -6.92 12.28 5.31
CA TRP A 146 -7.36 11.69 6.57
C TRP A 146 -8.58 12.44 7.10
N ARG A 147 -9.72 11.76 7.20
CA ARG A 147 -10.94 12.27 7.80
C ARG A 147 -11.26 11.52 9.08
N THR A 148 -11.88 12.23 10.02
CA THR A 148 -12.48 11.64 11.21
C THR A 148 -13.99 11.84 11.12
N ARG A 149 -14.75 10.75 11.22
CA ARG A 149 -16.21 10.72 11.31
C ARG A 149 -16.60 9.93 12.54
N GLY A 150 -17.68 10.27 13.23
CA GLY A 150 -17.99 9.53 14.44
C GLY A 150 -19.34 9.77 15.09
N TYR A 151 -19.45 9.13 16.25
CA TYR A 151 -20.63 8.90 17.09
C TYR A 151 -21.74 8.10 16.39
N PHE A 152 -21.33 7.11 15.60
CA PHE A 152 -22.26 6.06 15.18
C PHE A 152 -22.67 5.27 16.42
N VAL A 153 -23.96 5.29 16.73
CA VAL A 153 -24.52 4.53 17.86
C VAL A 153 -24.94 3.16 17.34
N PHE A 154 -24.41 2.12 17.96
CA PHE A 154 -24.81 0.74 17.73
C PHE A 154 -25.47 0.19 18.99
N SER A 155 -26.70 -0.27 18.89
CA SER A 155 -27.46 -0.93 19.98
C SER A 155 -26.83 -2.29 20.33
N PRO A 156 -27.14 -2.88 21.51
CA PRO A 156 -26.69 -4.23 21.86
C PRO A 156 -27.03 -5.25 20.77
N GLY A 157 -26.03 -5.98 20.28
CA GLY A 157 -26.17 -6.99 19.23
C GLY A 157 -26.24 -6.41 17.80
N GLU A 158 -26.26 -5.09 17.64
CA GLU A 158 -26.34 -4.46 16.33
C GLU A 158 -25.08 -4.69 15.50
N ARG A 159 -25.27 -4.85 14.18
CA ARG A 159 -24.21 -4.92 13.18
C ARG A 159 -24.53 -3.97 12.05
N GLY A 160 -23.54 -3.24 11.57
CA GLY A 160 -23.75 -2.30 10.47
C GLY A 160 -22.46 -1.88 9.79
N SER A 161 -22.61 -1.28 8.61
CA SER A 161 -21.52 -0.67 7.85
C SER A 161 -21.53 0.83 8.10
N ILE A 162 -20.37 1.40 8.41
CA ILE A 162 -20.25 2.85 8.63
C ILE A 162 -19.99 3.57 7.31
N THR A 163 -18.94 3.18 6.61
CA THR A 163 -18.49 3.79 5.36
C THR A 163 -17.51 2.86 4.66
N SER A 164 -16.94 3.31 3.55
CA SER A 164 -15.87 2.60 2.86
C SER A 164 -14.59 3.43 2.78
N THR A 165 -13.44 2.76 2.67
CA THR A 165 -12.13 3.41 2.49
C THR A 165 -11.29 2.62 1.48
N ARG A 166 -10.37 3.30 0.79
CA ARG A 166 -9.35 2.64 -0.04
C ARG A 166 -8.12 2.22 0.76
N ASN A 167 -7.99 2.69 2.00
CA ASN A 167 -6.80 2.45 2.80
C ASN A 167 -6.91 1.15 3.60
N SER A 168 -5.83 0.36 3.61
CA SER A 168 -5.70 -0.85 4.42
C SER A 168 -5.61 -0.56 5.90
N ILE A 169 -5.41 0.71 6.28
CA ILE A 169 -5.29 1.11 7.67
C ILE A 169 -6.41 2.08 8.01
N ILE A 170 -7.17 1.73 9.04
CA ILE A 170 -8.12 2.64 9.69
C ILE A 170 -7.79 2.75 11.18
N TYR A 171 -8.38 3.75 11.80
CA TYR A 171 -8.29 3.99 13.22
C TYR A 171 -9.71 4.04 13.80
N LEU A 172 -10.01 3.18 14.76
CA LEU A 172 -11.32 3.11 15.40
C LEU A 172 -11.25 3.54 16.86
N HIS A 173 -12.27 4.24 17.31
CA HIS A 173 -12.54 4.51 18.70
C HIS A 173 -13.93 3.93 19.00
N GLY A 174 -14.04 3.11 20.04
CA GLY A 174 -15.32 2.59 20.52
C GLY A 174 -15.46 2.88 22.01
N GLY A 175 -16.55 3.49 22.44
CA GLY A 175 -16.71 3.89 23.83
C GLY A 175 -18.14 4.21 24.25
N ARG A 176 -18.31 4.33 25.57
CA ARG A 176 -19.53 4.79 26.23
C ARG A 176 -19.15 5.64 27.43
N GLY A 177 -19.48 6.94 27.38
CA GLY A 177 -19.01 7.90 28.37
C GLY A 177 -17.49 7.87 28.45
N ASP A 178 -16.95 7.73 29.67
CA ASP A 178 -15.50 7.69 29.91
C ASP A 178 -14.86 6.31 29.69
N LYS A 179 -15.66 5.29 29.32
CA LYS A 179 -15.17 3.92 29.06
C LYS A 179 -14.89 3.74 27.58
N TYR A 180 -13.74 3.16 27.27
CA TYR A 180 -13.37 2.76 25.91
C TYR A 180 -13.27 1.24 25.82
N TYR A 181 -13.59 0.71 24.64
CA TYR A 181 -13.63 -0.70 24.33
C TYR A 181 -12.71 -0.98 23.15
N VAL A 182 -12.04 -2.12 23.19
CA VAL A 182 -11.08 -2.56 22.18
C VAL A 182 -11.45 -3.93 21.65
N GLY A 183 -11.42 -4.06 20.32
CA GLY A 183 -11.49 -5.34 19.66
C GLY A 183 -10.18 -6.13 19.79
N PRO A 184 -10.19 -7.45 19.52
CA PRO A 184 -9.01 -8.30 19.64
C PRO A 184 -7.86 -7.91 18.69
N ASP A 185 -8.18 -7.28 17.55
CA ASP A 185 -7.20 -6.93 16.51
C ASP A 185 -6.71 -5.46 16.58
N MET A 186 -7.09 -4.75 17.66
CA MET A 186 -6.86 -3.32 17.80
C MET A 186 -5.57 -3.01 18.56
N ARG A 187 -4.68 -2.21 17.96
CA ARG A 187 -3.46 -1.71 18.62
C ARG A 187 -3.62 -0.25 19.01
N GLU A 188 -3.30 0.10 20.26
CA GLU A 188 -3.43 1.49 20.77
C GLU A 188 -2.58 2.44 19.91
N TYR A 189 -3.21 3.51 19.43
CA TYR A 189 -2.56 4.56 18.68
C TYR A 189 -3.00 5.93 19.18
N ARG A 190 -2.07 6.69 19.74
CA ARG A 190 -2.34 8.06 20.15
C ARG A 190 -2.26 8.98 18.94
N VAL A 191 -3.41 9.49 18.51
CA VAL A 191 -3.46 10.54 17.50
C VAL A 191 -2.98 11.84 18.15
N ARG A 192 -1.91 12.42 17.61
CA ARG A 192 -1.31 13.66 18.14
C ARG A 192 -2.35 14.79 18.12
N GLY A 193 -2.62 15.39 19.28
CA GLY A 193 -3.55 16.53 19.41
C GLY A 193 -5.02 16.18 19.61
N ASN A 194 -5.35 14.91 19.89
CA ASN A 194 -6.69 14.49 20.31
C ASN A 194 -6.59 13.67 21.60
N ASP A 195 -7.44 13.96 22.58
CA ASP A 195 -7.50 13.22 23.85
C ASP A 195 -8.20 11.87 23.69
N GLU A 196 -8.89 11.66 22.57
CA GLU A 196 -9.55 10.39 22.25
C GLU A 196 -8.54 9.31 21.82
N LYS A 197 -8.65 8.13 22.44
CA LYS A 197 -7.84 6.95 22.10
C LYS A 197 -8.39 6.26 20.87
N PHE A 198 -7.64 6.30 19.77
CA PHE A 198 -7.93 5.50 18.59
C PHE A 198 -7.08 4.23 18.59
N PHE A 199 -7.57 3.21 17.90
CA PHE A 199 -6.90 1.95 17.73
C PHE A 199 -6.72 1.64 16.25
N ARG A 200 -5.48 1.35 15.87
CA ARG A 200 -5.13 0.96 14.50
C ARG A 200 -5.73 -0.40 14.19
N VAL A 201 -6.41 -0.49 13.04
CA VAL A 201 -6.94 -1.73 12.47
C VAL A 201 -6.35 -1.89 11.08
N ASP A 202 -5.74 -3.05 10.86
CA ASP A 202 -5.29 -3.50 9.55
C ASP A 202 -6.45 -4.20 8.84
N MET A 203 -7.01 -3.56 7.83
CA MET A 203 -7.99 -4.13 6.91
C MET A 203 -7.27 -5.16 6.03
N LYS A 204 -7.47 -6.43 6.33
CA LYS A 204 -7.08 -7.56 5.48
C LYS A 204 -8.33 -8.06 4.75
N ASP A 205 -8.21 -8.47 3.49
CA ASP A 205 -9.31 -9.00 2.66
C ASP A 205 -10.49 -8.00 2.53
N GLU A 206 -11.75 -8.40 2.30
CA GLU A 206 -12.89 -7.50 2.03
C GLU A 206 -13.33 -6.52 3.17
N GLY A 207 -12.49 -6.36 4.21
CA GLY A 207 -12.76 -5.52 5.37
C GLY A 207 -13.42 -6.33 6.51
N PRO A 208 -12.66 -6.71 7.55
CA PRO A 208 -13.17 -7.54 8.62
C PRO A 208 -14.19 -6.79 9.48
N THR A 209 -15.23 -7.48 9.93
CA THR A 209 -16.18 -6.93 10.90
C THR A 209 -15.48 -6.74 12.25
N GLN A 210 -15.29 -5.48 12.64
CA GLN A 210 -14.69 -5.13 13.91
C GLN A 210 -15.70 -5.34 15.03
N THR A 211 -15.40 -6.31 15.89
CA THR A 211 -16.29 -6.70 16.99
C THR A 211 -15.79 -6.09 18.29
N PHE A 212 -16.61 -5.26 18.91
CA PHE A 212 -16.34 -4.71 20.24
C PHE A 212 -16.94 -5.63 21.30
N LYS A 213 -16.14 -5.96 22.31
CA LYS A 213 -16.57 -6.70 23.49
C LYS A 213 -16.43 -5.80 24.72
N CYS A 214 -17.49 -5.77 25.51
CA CYS A 214 -17.64 -5.11 26.80
C CYS A 214 -18.18 -6.17 27.78
#